data_AF-A0A329E7H1-F1
#
_entry.id   AF-A0A329E7H1-F1
#
_cell.length_a   1.000
_cell.length_b   1.000
_cell.length_c   1.000
_cell.angle_alpha   90.00
_cell.angle_beta   90.00
_cell.angle_gamma   90.00
#
_symmetry.space_group_name_H-M   'P 1'
#
loop_
_entity.id
_entity.type
_entity.pdbx_description
1 polymer ?
#
loop_
_entity_poly.entity_id
_entity_poly.type
_entity_poly.pdbx_seq_one_letter_code
_entity_poly.pdbx_strand_id
1 'polypeptide(L)'
;MQYPKEFEYEFKHLAPYHHRYKVWDDFITCFAISLNNSVARDTYLEEKYLTIINQYERDDRFKFAKLAGLLVMAFEESGYCDLLGELYMKMEISSKNLGQFFTPYSVSKVCALLSMDKKKIERQRYITVHEPASGSGGMVVWW
;
A
#
# COMPACT_ATOMS: atom_id res chain seq x y z
N MET A 1 -15.28 -12.99 1.70
CA MET A 1 -15.83 -11.66 2.05
C MET A 1 -15.02 -10.67 1.22
N GLN A 2 -15.59 -9.68 0.53
CA GLN A 2 -14.74 -8.81 -0.32
C GLN A 2 -14.11 -7.69 0.53
N TYR A 3 -13.10 -8.03 1.35
CA TYR A 3 -12.42 -7.08 2.24
C TYR A 3 -11.88 -5.83 1.53
N PRO A 4 -11.32 -5.92 0.29
CA PRO A 4 -10.89 -4.72 -0.43
C PRO A 4 -12.03 -3.73 -0.72
N LYS A 5 -13.25 -4.21 -0.98
CA LYS A 5 -14.40 -3.34 -1.22
C LYS A 5 -14.93 -2.70 0.05
N GLU A 6 -14.91 -3.45 1.16
CA GLU A 6 -15.29 -2.89 2.46
C GLU A 6 -14.28 -1.84 2.91
N PHE A 7 -12.98 -2.10 2.71
CA PHE A 7 -11.93 -1.11 2.94
C PHE A 7 -12.17 0.17 2.13
N GLU A 8 -12.43 0.02 0.83
CA GLU A 8 -12.71 1.15 -0.07
C GLU A 8 -13.90 1.99 0.41
N TYR A 9 -14.99 1.33 0.81
CA TYR A 9 -16.19 1.99 1.30
C TYR A 9 -15.90 2.77 2.60
N GLU A 10 -15.27 2.14 3.58
CA GLU A 10 -14.95 2.77 4.87
C GLU A 10 -13.98 3.94 4.69
N PHE A 11 -12.96 3.79 3.85
CA PHE A 11 -11.95 4.82 3.60
C PHE A 11 -12.56 6.06 2.92
N LYS A 12 -13.50 5.87 1.98
CA LYS A 12 -14.19 6.99 1.30
C LYS A 12 -14.96 7.89 2.28
N HIS A 13 -15.44 7.34 3.40
CA HIS A 13 -16.20 8.07 4.42
C HIS A 13 -15.37 8.48 5.65
N LEU A 14 -14.08 8.15 5.67
CA LEU A 14 -13.17 8.48 6.76
C LEU A 14 -12.78 9.97 6.72
N ALA A 15 -12.94 10.69 7.83
CA ALA A 15 -12.42 12.05 8.01
C ALA A 15 -12.65 12.99 6.81
N PRO A 16 -13.92 13.24 6.38
CA PRO A 16 -14.23 13.99 5.15
C PRO A 16 -13.66 15.41 5.13
N TYR A 17 -13.29 15.95 6.29
CA TYR A 17 -12.65 17.25 6.48
C TYR A 17 -11.16 17.31 6.07
N HIS A 18 -10.56 16.19 5.67
CA HIS A 18 -9.19 16.14 5.13
C HIS A 18 -9.16 15.73 3.66
N HIS A 19 -8.14 16.18 2.92
CA HIS A 19 -7.89 15.75 1.55
C HIS A 19 -7.58 14.25 1.49
N ARG A 20 -8.13 13.51 0.52
CA ARG A 20 -8.02 12.03 0.44
C ARG A 20 -6.57 11.53 0.46
N TYR A 21 -5.69 12.24 -0.25
CA TYR A 21 -4.25 11.94 -0.24
C TYR A 21 -3.64 12.00 1.16
N LYS A 22 -3.95 13.04 1.95
CA LYS A 22 -3.47 13.17 3.34
C LYS A 22 -4.00 12.02 4.19
N VAL A 23 -5.29 11.71 4.08
CA VAL A 23 -5.91 10.62 4.85
C VAL A 23 -5.25 9.27 4.54
N TRP A 24 -4.89 9.04 3.28
CA TRP A 24 -4.17 7.83 2.86
C TRP A 24 -2.77 7.77 3.44
N ASP A 25 -1.99 8.84 3.28
CA ASP A 25 -0.62 8.92 3.76
C ASP A 25 -0.54 8.76 5.29
N ASP A 26 -1.42 9.44 6.01
CA ASP A 26 -1.56 9.34 7.46
C ASP A 26 -1.98 7.93 7.91
N PHE A 27 -2.95 7.31 7.21
CA PHE A 27 -3.37 5.94 7.50
C PHE A 27 -2.24 4.93 7.31
N ILE A 28 -1.57 4.95 6.16
CA ILE A 28 -0.46 4.03 5.87
C ILE A 28 0.71 4.25 6.83
N THR A 29 1.04 5.50 7.15
CA THR A 29 2.08 5.83 8.13
C THR A 29 1.73 5.29 9.51
N CYS A 30 0.51 5.53 10.00
CA CYS A 30 0.05 5.03 11.29
C CYS A 30 0.04 3.49 11.33
N PHE A 31 -0.38 2.83 10.25
CA PHE A 31 -0.36 1.37 10.13
C PHE A 31 1.06 0.80 10.14
N ALA A 32 2.00 1.41 9.41
CA ALA A 32 3.39 0.99 9.39
C ALA A 32 4.05 1.14 10.77
N ILE A 33 3.78 2.24 11.47
CA ILE A 33 4.28 2.47 12.83
C ILE A 33 3.70 1.45 13.81
N SER A 34 2.39 1.16 13.74
CA SER A 34 1.78 0.18 14.64
C SER A 34 2.34 -1.22 14.43
N LEU A 35 2.62 -1.61 13.17
CA LEU A 35 3.31 -2.85 12.85
C LEU A 35 4.74 -2.86 13.42
N ASN A 36 5.52 -1.80 13.23
CA ASN A 36 6.87 -1.71 13.81
C ASN A 36 6.81 -1.86 15.34
N ASN A 37 5.92 -1.11 16.00
CA ASN A 37 5.82 -1.08 17.45
C ASN A 37 5.28 -2.38 18.04
N SER A 38 4.64 -3.24 17.24
CA SER A 38 4.27 -4.60 17.65
C SER A 38 5.47 -5.54 17.80
N VAL A 39 6.61 -5.23 17.15
CA VAL A 39 7.83 -6.04 17.15
C VAL A 39 8.96 -5.38 17.93
N ALA A 40 9.27 -4.12 17.60
CA ALA A 40 10.37 -3.35 18.15
C ALA A 40 9.89 -1.93 18.43
N ARG A 41 9.28 -1.74 19.60
CA ARG A 41 8.72 -0.45 19.99
C ARG A 41 9.77 0.66 19.96
N ASP A 42 9.45 1.72 19.24
CA ASP A 42 10.29 2.91 19.09
C ASP A 42 9.51 4.14 19.56
N THR A 43 10.10 4.88 20.51
CA THR A 43 9.45 6.06 21.11
C THR A 43 9.26 7.19 20.11
N TYR A 44 10.23 7.44 19.23
CA TYR A 44 10.14 8.48 18.22
C TYR A 44 9.04 8.17 17.19
N LEU A 45 8.95 6.91 16.76
CA LEU A 45 7.85 6.48 15.87
C LEU A 45 6.49 6.56 16.58
N GLU A 46 6.40 6.16 17.84
CA GLU A 46 5.18 6.30 18.63
C GLU A 46 4.73 7.76 18.75
N GLU A 47 5.64 8.70 19.01
CA GLU A 47 5.35 10.13 19.05
C GLU A 47 4.84 10.65 17.70
N LYS A 48 5.43 10.18 16.59
CA LYS A 48 4.95 10.48 15.24
C LYS A 48 3.53 9.96 15.02
N TYR A 49 3.25 8.71 15.40
CA TYR A 49 1.90 8.13 15.34
C TYR A 49 0.89 9.00 16.11
N LEU A 50 1.22 9.36 17.35
CA LEU A 50 0.35 10.18 18.20
C LEU A 50 0.12 11.56 17.62
N THR A 51 1.14 12.17 17.03
CA THR A 51 1.05 13.48 16.35
C THR A 51 0.09 13.46 15.16
N ILE A 52 0.08 12.35 14.41
CA ILE A 52 -0.81 12.17 13.26
C ILE A 52 -2.24 11.87 13.74
N ILE A 53 -2.42 10.82 14.55
CA ILE A 53 -3.75 10.32 14.93
C ILE A 53 -4.54 11.34 15.76
N ASN A 54 -3.86 12.23 16.47
CA ASN A 54 -4.51 13.28 17.26
C ASN A 54 -5.15 14.40 16.41
N GLN A 55 -4.83 14.49 15.12
CA GLN A 55 -5.48 15.42 14.19
C GLN A 55 -6.89 14.97 13.78
N TYR A 56 -7.25 13.72 14.09
CA TYR A 56 -8.52 13.11 13.72
C TYR A 56 -9.52 13.13 14.88
N GLU A 57 -10.80 13.25 14.54
CA GLU A 57 -11.90 13.10 15.47
C GLU A 57 -11.94 11.70 16.08
N ARG A 58 -12.48 11.58 17.29
CA ARG A 58 -12.50 10.32 18.06
C ARG A 58 -13.10 9.15 17.25
N ASP A 59 -14.21 9.39 16.56
CA ASP A 59 -14.88 8.35 15.77
C ASP A 59 -14.05 7.90 14.57
N ASP A 60 -13.32 8.81 13.93
CA ASP A 60 -12.41 8.48 12.84
C ASP A 60 -11.19 7.69 13.33
N ARG A 61 -10.69 7.93 14.56
CA ARG A 61 -9.61 7.12 15.15
C ARG A 61 -10.03 5.65 15.30
N PHE A 62 -11.29 5.38 15.65
CA PHE A 62 -11.81 4.01 15.68
C PHE A 62 -11.89 3.40 14.28
N LYS A 63 -12.26 4.19 13.27
CA LYS A 63 -12.26 3.74 11.87
C LYS A 63 -10.85 3.42 11.36
N PHE A 64 -9.81 4.12 11.80
CA PHE A 64 -8.41 3.75 11.49
C PHE A 64 -8.09 2.32 11.93
N ALA A 65 -8.47 1.95 13.16
CA ALA A 65 -8.28 0.58 13.65
C ALA A 65 -9.10 -0.44 12.85
N LYS A 66 -10.36 -0.12 12.48
CA LYS A 66 -11.18 -0.96 11.61
C LYS A 66 -10.52 -1.17 10.24
N LEU A 67 -10.07 -0.10 9.59
CA LEU A 67 -9.39 -0.14 8.30
C LEU A 67 -8.09 -0.94 8.35
N ALA A 68 -7.31 -0.83 9.43
CA ALA A 68 -6.12 -1.64 9.64
C ALA A 68 -6.47 -3.14 9.69
N GLY A 69 -7.53 -3.52 10.41
CA GLY A 69 -8.02 -4.90 10.42
C GLY A 69 -8.46 -5.40 9.04
N LEU A 70 -9.26 -4.59 8.33
CA LEU A 70 -9.68 -4.91 6.95
C LEU A 70 -8.49 -5.08 6.01
N LEU A 71 -7.45 -4.24 6.16
CA LEU A 71 -6.26 -4.31 5.34
C LEU A 71 -5.47 -5.61 5.59
N VAL A 72 -5.30 -6.00 6.86
CA VAL A 72 -4.66 -7.28 7.22
C VAL A 72 -5.43 -8.46 6.62
N MET A 73 -6.75 -8.50 6.79
CA MET A 73 -7.59 -9.56 6.22
C MET A 73 -7.50 -9.60 4.68
N ALA A 74 -7.46 -8.43 4.04
CA ALA A 74 -7.31 -8.34 2.58
C ALA A 74 -5.95 -8.85 2.11
N PHE A 75 -4.86 -8.58 2.85
CA PHE A 75 -3.54 -9.15 2.55
C PHE A 75 -3.52 -10.67 2.71
N GLU A 76 -4.13 -11.22 3.76
CA GLU A 76 -4.23 -12.66 3.98
C GLU A 76 -4.97 -13.38 2.85
N GLU A 77 -6.06 -12.79 2.34
CA GLU A 77 -6.84 -13.37 1.23
C GLU A 77 -6.13 -13.22 -0.13
N SER A 78 -5.46 -12.10 -0.37
CA SER A 78 -4.92 -11.76 -1.69
C SER A 78 -3.56 -12.41 -1.99
N GLY A 79 -2.83 -12.88 -0.97
CA GLY A 79 -1.50 -13.46 -1.12
C GLY A 79 -0.47 -12.44 -1.62
N TYR A 80 0.48 -12.89 -2.44
CA TYR A 80 1.53 -12.03 -3.01
C TYR A 80 0.98 -11.18 -4.17
N CYS A 81 0.45 -10.00 -3.87
CA CYS A 81 0.00 -9.00 -4.85
C CYS A 81 0.31 -7.56 -4.39
N ASP A 82 0.17 -6.58 -5.29
CA ASP A 82 0.31 -5.15 -4.97
C ASP A 82 -1.04 -4.59 -4.49
N LEU A 83 -1.49 -5.09 -3.33
CA LEU A 83 -2.80 -4.73 -2.78
C LEU A 83 -2.91 -3.22 -2.50
N LEU A 84 -1.85 -2.61 -1.96
CA LEU A 84 -1.85 -1.19 -1.64
C LEU A 84 -1.89 -0.33 -2.89
N GLY A 85 -1.12 -0.67 -3.93
CA GLY A 85 -1.19 -0.01 -5.23
C GLY A 85 -2.57 -0.13 -5.86
N GLU A 86 -3.17 -1.33 -5.84
CA GLU A 86 -4.52 -1.53 -6.35
C GLU A 86 -5.58 -0.71 -5.60
N LEU A 87 -5.53 -0.69 -4.27
CA LEU A 87 -6.45 0.09 -3.43
C LEU A 87 -6.28 1.59 -3.69
N TYR A 88 -5.03 2.07 -3.77
CA TYR A 88 -4.71 3.46 -4.06
C TYR A 88 -5.27 3.92 -5.42
N MET A 89 -5.12 3.09 -6.45
CA MET A 89 -5.68 3.34 -7.77
C MET A 89 -7.21 3.31 -7.78
N LYS A 90 -7.83 2.30 -7.18
CA LYS A 90 -9.31 2.13 -7.15
C LYS A 90 -10.01 3.29 -6.43
N MET A 91 -9.37 3.83 -5.41
CA MET A 91 -9.90 4.97 -4.66
C MET A 91 -9.63 6.32 -5.34
N GLU A 92 -8.96 6.33 -6.50
CA GLU A 92 -8.62 7.53 -7.27
C GLU A 92 -7.92 8.61 -6.41
N ILE A 93 -7.12 8.17 -5.43
CA ILE A 93 -6.43 9.08 -4.48
C ILE A 93 -5.33 9.87 -5.19
N SER A 94 -4.78 9.32 -6.29
CA SER A 94 -3.82 10.02 -7.14
C SER A 94 -4.46 11.29 -7.71
N SER A 95 -3.93 12.46 -7.36
CA SER A 95 -4.26 13.66 -8.12
C SER A 95 -3.76 13.45 -9.56
N LYS A 96 -4.61 13.64 -10.56
CA LYS A 96 -4.20 13.68 -11.99
C LYS A 96 -3.00 14.61 -12.22
N ASN A 97 -2.78 15.57 -11.33
CA ASN A 97 -1.73 16.59 -11.37
C ASN A 97 -0.32 16.09 -10.96
N LEU A 98 -0.20 14.91 -10.31
CA LEU A 98 1.12 14.35 -9.93
C LEU A 98 1.75 13.49 -11.03
N GLY A 99 1.01 13.19 -12.11
CA GLY A 99 1.52 12.44 -13.27
C GLY A 99 1.96 11.00 -12.99
N GLN A 100 1.67 10.46 -11.80
CA GLN A 100 2.05 9.10 -11.41
C GLN A 100 1.01 8.09 -11.90
N PHE A 101 1.40 7.24 -12.84
CA PHE A 101 0.62 6.12 -13.31
C PHE A 101 1.22 4.82 -12.78
N PHE A 102 0.39 3.96 -12.21
CA PHE A 102 0.80 2.64 -11.77
C PHE A 102 0.52 1.63 -12.89
N THR A 103 1.52 0.84 -13.24
CA THR A 103 1.37 -0.26 -14.20
C THR A 103 0.50 -1.36 -13.57
N PRO A 104 -0.66 -1.70 -14.17
CA PRO A 104 -1.52 -2.75 -13.64
C PRO A 104 -0.76 -4.07 -13.46
N TYR A 105 -1.08 -4.81 -12.40
CA TYR A 105 -0.40 -6.08 -12.07
C TYR A 105 -0.36 -7.05 -13.25
N SER A 106 -1.46 -7.18 -14.00
CA SER A 106 -1.54 -8.07 -15.17
C SER A 106 -0.51 -7.73 -16.25
N VAL A 107 -0.25 -6.43 -16.48
CA VAL A 107 0.76 -5.96 -17.43
C VAL A 107 2.15 -6.26 -16.90
N SER A 108 2.44 -5.91 -15.65
CA SER A 108 3.71 -6.20 -14.98
C SER A 108 4.05 -7.69 -15.03
N LYS A 109 3.06 -8.56 -14.78
CA LYS A 109 3.21 -10.02 -14.83
C LYS A 109 3.52 -10.54 -16.24
N VAL A 110 2.87 -10.02 -17.28
CA VAL A 110 3.19 -10.42 -18.66
C VAL A 110 4.61 -9.97 -19.02
N CYS A 111 5.00 -8.74 -18.68
CA CYS A 111 6.36 -8.24 -18.91
C CYS A 111 7.42 -9.10 -18.20
N ALA A 112 7.16 -9.53 -16.97
CA ALA A 112 8.00 -10.45 -16.22
C ALA A 112 8.17 -11.78 -16.95
N LEU A 113 7.04 -12.42 -17.32
CA LEU A 113 7.04 -13.72 -17.99
C LEU A 113 7.76 -13.70 -19.34
N LEU A 114 7.73 -12.57 -20.05
CA LEU A 114 8.45 -12.39 -21.32
C LEU A 114 9.94 -12.08 -21.14
N SER A 115 10.31 -11.40 -20.05
CA SER A 115 11.68 -10.90 -19.83
C SER A 115 12.55 -11.84 -18.98
N MET A 116 11.93 -12.70 -18.17
CA MET A 116 12.63 -13.62 -17.28
C MET A 116 13.14 -14.86 -18.02
N ASP A 117 14.45 -15.12 -17.88
CA ASP A 117 15.03 -16.42 -18.20
C ASP A 117 15.10 -17.29 -16.94
N LYS A 118 14.11 -18.19 -16.78
CA LYS A 118 14.03 -19.12 -15.63
C LYS A 118 15.31 -19.95 -15.46
N LYS A 119 15.97 -20.35 -16.55
CA LYS A 119 17.19 -21.17 -16.48
C LYS A 119 18.37 -20.40 -15.90
N LYS A 120 18.38 -19.07 -16.08
CA LYS A 120 19.41 -18.19 -15.53
C LYS A 120 19.24 -18.02 -14.02
N ILE A 121 18.00 -17.89 -13.56
CA ILE A 121 17.66 -17.80 -12.12
C ILE A 121 17.99 -19.11 -11.39
N GLU A 122 17.71 -20.27 -11.98
CA GLU A 122 18.04 -21.57 -11.37
C GLU A 122 19.55 -21.77 -11.19
N ARG A 123 20.38 -21.12 -12.02
CA ARG A 123 21.84 -21.26 -12.01
C ARG A 123 22.55 -20.13 -11.26
N GLN A 124 21.93 -18.96 -11.12
CA GLN A 124 22.53 -17.76 -10.57
C GLN A 124 21.75 -17.31 -9.32
N ARG A 125 22.47 -16.98 -8.24
CA ARG A 125 21.84 -16.54 -6.98
C ARG A 125 21.20 -15.15 -7.04
N TYR A 126 21.37 -14.44 -8.15
CA TYR A 126 20.82 -13.11 -8.38
C TYR A 126 20.65 -12.85 -9.88
N ILE A 127 19.80 -11.88 -10.22
CA ILE A 127 19.66 -11.33 -11.56
C ILE A 127 19.88 -9.82 -11.51
N THR A 128 20.39 -9.26 -12.60
CA THR A 128 20.50 -7.80 -12.78
C THR A 128 19.40 -7.35 -13.72
N VAL A 129 18.62 -6.38 -13.25
CA VAL A 129 17.47 -5.80 -13.96
C VAL A 129 17.72 -4.31 -14.14
N HIS A 130 17.35 -3.76 -15.30
CA HIS A 130 17.42 -2.33 -15.58
C HIS A 130 16.04 -1.81 -15.97
N GLU A 131 15.47 -0.95 -15.14
CA GLU A 131 14.18 -0.31 -15.36
C GLU A 131 14.32 1.22 -15.18
N PRO A 132 14.58 1.96 -16.28
CA PRO A 132 14.89 3.39 -16.23
C PRO A 132 13.67 4.26 -15.89
N ALA A 133 12.44 3.73 -15.94
CA ALA A 133 11.21 4.42 -15.60
C ALA A 133 10.46 3.69 -14.46
N SER A 134 11.21 3.22 -13.46
CA SER A 134 10.70 2.30 -12.42
C SER A 134 9.54 2.82 -11.59
N GLY A 135 9.40 4.13 -11.41
CA GLY A 135 8.31 4.70 -10.61
C GLY A 135 8.30 4.11 -9.18
N SER A 136 7.22 3.44 -8.78
CA SER A 136 7.14 2.73 -7.50
C SER A 136 7.88 1.38 -7.47
N GLY A 137 8.52 0.98 -8.57
CA GLY A 137 9.22 -0.29 -8.71
C GLY A 137 8.30 -1.48 -9.00
N GLY A 138 7.00 -1.24 -9.23
CA GLY A 138 6.00 -2.30 -9.38
C GLY A 138 6.40 -3.38 -10.39
N MET A 139 6.92 -3.01 -11.56
CA MET A 139 7.37 -4.00 -12.55
C MET A 139 8.50 -4.90 -12.05
N VAL A 140 9.51 -4.33 -11.37
CA VAL A 140 10.69 -5.08 -10.88
C VAL A 140 10.32 -6.04 -9.77
N VAL A 141 9.38 -5.67 -8.88
CA VAL A 141 8.89 -6.56 -7.81
C VAL A 141 8.21 -7.81 -8.37
N TRP A 142 7.66 -7.71 -9.58
CA TRP A 142 6.98 -8.82 -10.26
C TRP A 142 7.85 -9.58 -11.27
N TRP A 143 9.10 -9.16 -11.49
CA TRP A 143 10.13 -9.85 -12.28
C TRP A 143 10.92 -10.86 -11.45
#